data_AF-A0A4R6BAG0-F1
#
_entry.id   AF-A0A4R6BAG0-F1
#
_cell.length_a   1.000
_cell.length_b   1.000
_cell.length_c   1.000
_cell.angle_alpha   90.00
_cell.angle_beta   90.00
_cell.angle_gamma   90.00
#
_symmetry.space_group_name_H-M   'P 1'
#
loop_
_entity.id
_entity.type
_entity.pdbx_description
1 polymer ?
#
loop_
_entity_poly.entity_id
_entity_poly.type
_entity_poly.pdbx_seq_one_letter_code
_entity_poly.pdbx_strand_id
1 'polypeptide(L)' 'IVHGVRKENQAFEYNKDAGMFVCPAGQLAVRKARQGKKQGQNQTDTYYFDIDKCQICPLKIGCYRDGAKSKTYSVT' A
#
# COMPACT_ATOMS: atom_id res chain seq x y z
N ILE A 1 20.76 6.71 -4.83
CA ILE A 1 19.38 6.56 -4.30
C ILE A 1 18.47 6.38 -5.52
N VAL A 2 17.91 5.19 -5.72
CA VAL A 2 17.11 4.91 -6.95
C VAL A 2 15.68 5.38 -6.74
N HIS A 3 15.38 6.58 -7.21
CA HIS A 3 14.00 7.08 -7.29
C HIS A 3 13.40 6.58 -8.60
N GLY A 4 12.91 5.33 -8.58
CA GLY A 4 12.12 4.79 -9.69
C GLY A 4 10.87 5.66 -9.89
N VAL A 5 10.71 6.20 -11.10
CA VAL A 5 9.64 7.12 -11.50
C VAL A 5 8.29 6.41 -11.39
N ARG A 6 7.65 6.48 -10.22
CA ARG A 6 6.23 6.12 -10.01
C ARG A 6 5.47 7.43 -9.82
N LYS A 7 4.34 7.58 -10.52
CA LYS A 7 3.50 8.79 -10.55
C LYS A 7 3.43 9.46 -9.17
N GLU A 8 4.01 10.65 -9.09
CA GLU A 8 4.32 11.45 -7.90
C GLU A 8 3.10 11.85 -7.06
N ASN A 9 1.88 11.71 -7.58
CA ASN A 9 0.69 12.32 -6.97
C ASN A 9 -0.01 11.49 -5.88
N GLN A 10 0.55 10.35 -5.46
CA GLN A 10 -0.05 9.50 -4.42
C GLN A 10 0.97 8.53 -3.78
N ALA A 11 2.22 8.99 -3.64
CA ALA A 11 3.34 8.13 -3.26
C ALA A 11 3.17 7.61 -1.82
N PHE A 12 2.92 6.31 -1.67
CA PHE A 12 3.03 5.63 -0.39
C PHE A 12 4.52 5.59 0.00
N GLU A 13 4.85 6.07 1.20
CA GLU A 13 6.22 6.09 1.71
C GLU A 13 6.57 4.74 2.33
N TYR A 14 7.75 4.20 2.03
CA TYR A 14 8.20 2.96 2.66
C TYR A 14 8.93 3.25 3.96
N ASN A 15 8.32 2.90 5.09
CA ASN A 15 8.95 2.96 6.41
C ASN A 15 9.88 1.76 6.58
N LYS A 16 11.20 2.02 6.65
CA LYS A 16 12.24 0.98 6.77
C LYS A 16 12.30 0.38 8.18
N ASP A 17 12.00 1.15 9.21
CA ASP A 17 11.98 0.69 10.61
C ASP A 17 10.85 -0.31 10.85
N ALA A 18 9.68 -0.05 10.25
CA ALA A 18 8.52 -0.94 10.35
C ALA A 18 8.45 -2.01 9.24
N GLY A 19 9.23 -1.86 8.16
CA GLY A 19 9.15 -2.71 6.98
C GLY A 19 7.80 -2.63 6.25
N MET A 20 7.11 -1.48 6.34
CA MET A 20 5.73 -1.30 5.90
C MET A 20 5.55 0.01 5.13
N PHE A 21 4.56 0.05 4.23
CA PHE A 21 4.18 1.28 3.54
C PHE A 21 3.27 2.13 4.41
N VAL A 22 3.48 3.44 4.35
CA VAL A 22 2.70 4.49 4.97
C VAL A 22 1.95 5.21 3.87
N CYS A 23 0.64 5.38 4.05
CA CYS A 23 -0.16 6.16 3.12
C CYS A 23 0.07 7.66 3.34
N PRO A 24 -0.25 8.52 2.36
CA PRO A 24 -0.09 9.98 2.51
C PRO A 24 -0.94 10.59 3.64
N ALA A 25 -1.94 9.86 4.16
CA ALA A 25 -2.69 10.25 5.35
C ALA A 25 -2.00 9.85 6.68
N GLY A 26 -0.78 9.29 6.63
CA GLY A 26 -0.01 8.87 7.81
C GLY A 26 -0.36 7.50 8.38
N GLN A 27 -1.19 6.69 7.71
CA GLN A 27 -1.56 5.35 8.19
C GLN A 27 -0.59 4.29 7.66
N LEU A 28 -0.05 3.47 8.56
CA LEU A 28 0.75 2.30 8.21
C LEU A 28 -0.12 1.16 7.69
N ALA A 29 0.46 0.36 6.79
CA ALA A 29 -0.10 -0.93 6.40
C ALA A 29 -0.26 -1.83 7.64
N VAL A 30 -1.33 -2.60 7.69
CA VAL A 30 -1.63 -3.53 8.78
C VAL A 30 -0.87 -4.85 8.60
N ARG A 31 -0.72 -5.29 7.35
CA ARG A 31 -0.02 -6.54 7.03
C ARG A 31 0.65 -6.49 5.69
N LYS A 32 1.71 -7.28 5.56
CA LYS A 32 2.38 -7.61 4.31
C LYS A 32 2.12 -9.08 4.00
N ALA A 33 1.74 -9.39 2.76
CA ALA A 33 1.68 -10.75 2.26
C ALA A 33 2.48 -10.84 0.95
N ARG A 34 3.38 -11.81 0.87
CA ARG A 34 4.10 -12.10 -0.36
C ARG A 34 3.24 -13.03 -1.21
N GLN A 35 2.84 -12.54 -2.39
CA GLN A 35 2.02 -13.27 -3.35
C GLN A 35 2.88 -13.79 -4.51
N GLY A 36 2.44 -14.93 -5.05
CA GLY A 36 3.10 -15.62 -6.16
C GLY A 36 3.66 -16.99 -5.75
N LYS A 37 3.94 -17.84 -6.74
CA LYS A 37 4.67 -19.10 -6.56
C LYS A 37 6.09 -18.94 -7.08
N LYS A 38 7.08 -19.56 -6.42
CA LYS A 38 8.49 -19.59 -6.87
C LYS A 38 8.64 -20.48 -8.14
N GLN A 39 7.98 -20.12 -9.23
CA GLN A 39 8.09 -20.77 -10.54
C GLN A 39 8.56 -19.75 -11.57
N GLY A 40 9.77 -19.21 -11.39
CA GLY A 40 10.45 -18.37 -12.38
C GLY A 40 9.94 -16.93 -12.54
N GLN A 41 8.91 -16.51 -11.81
CA GLN A 41 8.42 -15.12 -11.82
C GLN A 41 8.73 -14.39 -10.49
N ASN A 42 8.97 -13.07 -10.58
CA ASN A 42 9.19 -12.22 -9.42
C ASN A 42 7.98 -12.27 -8.49
N GLN A 43 8.26 -12.43 -7.20
CA GLN A 43 7.23 -12.45 -6.16
C GLN A 43 6.77 -11.02 -5.89
N THR A 44 5.47 -10.81 -5.73
CA THR A 44 4.90 -9.49 -5.46
C THR A 44 4.61 -9.38 -3.96
N ASP A 45 5.20 -8.40 -3.31
CA ASP A 45 4.87 -8.05 -1.93
C ASP A 45 3.61 -7.16 -1.93
N THR A 46 2.51 -7.68 -1.39
CA THR A 46 1.25 -6.96 -1.26
C THR A 46 1.06 -6.48 0.17
N TYR A 47 0.92 -5.17 0.34
CA TYR A 47 0.68 -4.50 1.62
C TYR A 47 -0.80 -4.16 1.73
N TYR A 48 -1.39 -4.46 2.88
CA TYR A 48 -2.82 -4.27 3.14
C TYR A 48 -3.00 -3.14 4.14
N PHE A 49 -3.91 -2.23 3.84
CA PHE A 49 -4.28 -1.12 4.70
C PHE A 49 -5.63 -1.38 5.36
N ASP A 50 -5.81 -0.76 6.53
CA ASP A 50 -7.03 -0.81 7.30
C ASP A 50 -8.13 0.01 6.62
N ILE A 51 -9.30 -0.59 6.42
CA ILE A 51 -10.42 0.06 5.75
C ILE A 51 -11.18 0.97 6.70
N ASP A 52 -11.35 0.56 7.96
CA ASP A 52 -12.04 1.37 8.96
C ASP A 52 -11.33 2.72 9.08
N LYS A 53 -9.99 2.70 9.06
CA LYS A 53 -9.17 3.91 9.02
C LYS A 53 -9.28 4.67 7.70
N CYS A 54 -9.46 3.98 6.57
CA CYS A 54 -9.67 4.63 5.27
C CYS A 54 -11.06 5.26 5.14
N GLN A 55 -12.08 4.75 5.82
CA GLN A 55 -13.45 5.28 5.79
C GLN A 55 -13.56 6.63 6.54
N ILE A 56 -12.84 6.77 7.65
CA ILE A 56 -12.76 8.03 8.42
C ILE A 56 -11.69 8.99 7.87
N CYS A 57 -10.89 8.56 6.89
CA CYS A 57 -9.79 9.36 6.37
C CYS A 57 -10.30 10.60 5.62
N PRO A 58 -9.74 11.79 5.86
CA PRO A 58 -10.10 13.00 5.12
C PRO A 58 -9.80 12.87 3.62
N LEU A 59 -8.81 12.06 3.25
CA LEU A 59 -8.44 11.76 1.87
C LEU A 59 -9.22 10.58 1.27
N LYS A 60 -10.33 10.15 1.89
CA LYS A 60 -11.16 9.05 1.34
C LYS A 60 -11.63 9.35 -0.08
N ILE A 61 -11.95 10.61 -0.37
CA ILE A 61 -12.40 11.09 -1.68
C ILE A 61 -11.25 10.95 -2.67
N GLY A 62 -11.30 9.91 -3.51
CA GLY A 62 -10.29 9.58 -4.52
C GLY A 62 -9.22 8.56 -4.10
N CYS A 63 -9.15 8.17 -2.82
CA CYS A 63 -8.18 7.18 -2.32
C CYS A 63 -8.83 5.88 -1.83
N TYR A 64 -10.10 5.91 -1.44
CA TYR A 64 -10.87 4.74 -1.04
C TYR A 64 -12.19 4.75 -1.83
N ARG A 65 -12.57 3.60 -2.39
CA ARG A 65 -13.85 3.44 -3.07
C ARG A 65 -14.87 2.98 -2.05
N ASP A 66 -15.96 3.72 -1.90
CA ASP A 66 -17.05 3.35 -1.00
C ASP A 66 -17.55 1.93 -1.30
N GLY A 67 -17.51 1.07 -0.27
CA GLY A 67 -17.85 -0.36 -0.37
C GLY A 67 -16.69 -1.32 -0.67
N ALA A 68 -15.44 -0.84 -0.79
CA ALA A 68 -14.30 -1.73 -0.98
C ALA A 68 -14.01 -2.57 0.28
N LYS A 69 -13.84 -3.89 0.12
CA LYS A 69 -13.55 -4.85 1.21
C LYS A 69 -12.07 -4.99 1.55
N SER A 70 -11.18 -4.38 0.79
CA SER A 70 -9.76 -4.29 1.10
C SER A 70 -9.11 -3.13 0.37
N LYS A 71 -8.06 -2.57 0.97
CA LYS A 71 -7.16 -1.64 0.30
C LYS A 71 -5.76 -2.24 0.28
N THR A 72 -5.19 -2.40 -0.91
CA THR A 72 -3.89 -3.03 -1.09
C THR A 72 -2.95 -2.20 -1.94
N TYR A 73 -1.66 -2.31 -1.66
CA TYR A 73 -0.59 -1.78 -2.48
C TYR A 73 0.41 -2.90 -2.77
N SER A 74 0.57 -3.25 -4.04
CA SER A 74 1.44 -4.34 -4.48
C SER A 74 2.73 -3.79 -5.06
N VAL A 75 3.86 -4.35 -4.62
CA VAL A 75 5.20 -4.02 -5.10
C VAL A 75 5.86 -5.30 -5.61
N THR A 76 6.23 -5.31 -6.88
CA THR A 76 7.00 -6.40 -7.52
C THR A 76 8.45 -6.00 -7.64
#